data_AF-F3YC27-F1
#
_entry.id   AF-F3YC27-F1
#
_cell.length_a   1.000
_cell.length_b   1.000
_cell.length_c   1.000
_cell.angle_alpha   90.00
_cell.angle_beta   90.00
_cell.angle_gamma   90.00
#
_symmetry.space_group_name_H-M   'P 1'
#
loop_
_entity.id
_entity.type
_entity.pdbx_description
1 polymer ?
#
loop_
_entity_poly.entity_id
_entity_poly.type
_entity_poly.pdbx_seq_one_letter_code
_entity_poly.pdbx_strand_id
1 'polypeptide(L)' 'MNTLAGFIVEQAKIPIKAGQIFTFAPFTFEVIDYENAHINYIKVRRTTEPTKKQL' A
#
# COMPACT_ATOMS: atom_id res chain seq x y z
N MET A 1 -10.57 8.53 -10.80
CA MET A 1 -10.54 8.26 -9.34
C MET A 1 -9.35 9.01 -8.76
N ASN A 2 -9.55 9.91 -7.80
CA ASN A 2 -8.50 10.84 -7.31
C ASN A 2 -8.18 10.63 -5.81
N THR A 3 -8.20 9.40 -5.30
CA THR A 3 -7.92 9.08 -3.88
C THR A 3 -6.79 8.06 -3.75
N LEU A 4 -6.06 8.11 -2.63
CA LEU A 4 -4.97 7.16 -2.35
C LEU A 4 -5.47 5.71 -2.28
N ALA A 5 -6.64 5.48 -1.66
CA ALA A 5 -7.28 4.16 -1.63
C ALA A 5 -7.61 3.66 -3.05
N GLY A 6 -8.14 4.53 -3.91
CA GLY A 6 -8.42 4.20 -5.30
C GLY A 6 -7.17 3.84 -6.09
N PHE A 7 -6.07 4.59 -5.89
CA PHE A 7 -4.77 4.27 -6.48
C PHE A 7 -4.29 2.86 -6.05
N ILE A 8 -4.35 2.53 -4.76
CA ILE A 8 -3.92 1.21 -4.26
C ILE A 8 -4.76 0.08 -4.86
N VAL A 9 -6.08 0.23 -4.92
CA VAL A 9 -7.00 -0.75 -5.51
C VAL A 9 -6.68 -0.99 -6.99
N GLU A 10 -6.41 0.07 -7.75
CA GLU A 10 -6.06 -0.01 -9.16
C GLU A 10 -4.74 -0.74 -9.40
N GLN A 11 -3.72 -0.47 -8.57
CA GLN A 11 -2.41 -1.09 -8.69
C GLN A 11 -2.38 -2.55 -8.24
N ALA A 12 -3.18 -2.92 -7.24
CA ALA A 12 -3.12 -4.25 -6.62
C ALA A 12 -3.47 -5.38 -7.59
N LYS A 13 -4.41 -5.15 -8.52
CA LYS A 13 -4.94 -6.18 -9.46
C LYS A 13 -5.44 -7.47 -8.79
N ILE A 14 -5.58 -7.46 -7.46
CA ILE A 14 -6.05 -8.56 -6.62
C ILE A 14 -7.03 -7.99 -5.58
N PRO A 15 -7.90 -8.81 -4.99
CA PRO A 15 -8.78 -8.37 -3.90
C PRO A 15 -7.98 -7.80 -2.70
N ILE A 16 -8.42 -6.64 -2.22
CA ILE A 16 -7.82 -5.96 -1.07
C ILE A 16 -8.30 -6.59 0.25
N LYS A 17 -7.40 -6.69 1.22
CA LYS A 17 -7.68 -7.13 2.60
C LYS A 17 -6.89 -6.29 3.60
N ALA A 18 -7.42 -6.15 4.82
CA ALA A 18 -6.66 -5.59 5.93
C ALA A 18 -5.38 -6.41 6.21
N GLY A 19 -4.30 -5.73 6.58
CA GLY A 19 -2.96 -6.27 6.75
C GLY A 19 -2.13 -6.40 5.48
N GLN A 20 -2.71 -6.18 4.29
CA GLN A 20 -1.93 -6.23 3.05
C GLN A 20 -1.00 -5.03 2.92
N ILE A 21 0.20 -5.31 2.41
CA ILE A 21 1.26 -4.33 2.20
C ILE A 21 1.56 -4.20 0.72
N PHE A 22 1.54 -2.97 0.23
CA PHE A 22 1.90 -2.62 -1.14
C PHE A 22 3.09 -1.67 -1.11
N THR A 23 4.11 -1.97 -1.90
CA THR A 23 5.31 -1.12 -2.00
C THR A 23 5.36 -0.51 -3.39
N PHE A 24 5.29 0.81 -3.45
CA PHE A 24 5.45 1.62 -4.64
C PHE A 24 6.48 2.70 -4.31
N ALA A 25 7.71 2.54 -4.82
CA ALA A 25 8.81 3.42 -4.45
C ALA A 25 8.41 4.91 -4.63
N PRO A 26 8.68 5.79 -3.64
CA PRO A 26 9.48 5.56 -2.44
C PRO A 26 8.65 5.21 -1.18
N PHE A 27 7.44 4.67 -1.32
CA PHE A 27 6.51 4.43 -0.21
C PHE A 27 6.06 2.97 -0.09
N THR A 28 5.76 2.62 1.15
CA THR A 28 5.09 1.37 1.52
C THR A 28 3.77 1.71 2.21
N PHE A 29 2.70 1.09 1.74
CA PHE A 29 1.32 1.28 2.17
C PHE A 29 0.82 -0.01 2.80
N GLU A 30 0.37 0.07 4.04
CA GLU A 30 -0.24 -1.05 4.76
C GLU A 30 -1.72 -0.72 4.97
N VAL A 31 -2.61 -1.57 4.47
CA VAL A 31 -4.06 -1.43 4.66
C VAL A 31 -4.35 -1.83 6.10
N ILE A 32 -4.74 -0.88 6.94
CA ILE A 32 -5.02 -1.16 8.36
C ILE A 32 -6.46 -1.59 8.56
N ASP A 33 -7.38 -0.97 7.82
CA ASP A 33 -8.80 -1.26 7.91
C ASP A 33 -9.48 -1.23 6.54
N TYR A 34 -10.31 -2.24 6.29
CA TYR A 34 -11.03 -2.43 5.06
C TYR A 34 -12.40 -3.05 5.34
N GLU A 35 -13.45 -2.28 5.06
CA GLU A 35 -14.83 -2.66 5.34
C GLU A 35 -15.72 -2.27 4.16
N ASN A 36 -16.67 -3.13 3.78
CA ASN A 36 -17.67 -2.82 2.74
C ASN A 36 -17.08 -2.28 1.43
N ALA A 37 -15.97 -2.88 0.97
CA ALA A 37 -15.22 -2.46 -0.21
C ALA A 37 -14.56 -1.07 -0.13
N HIS A 38 -14.42 -0.52 1.08
CA HIS A 38 -13.82 0.78 1.35
C HIS A 38 -12.60 0.63 2.26
N ILE A 39 -11.48 1.26 1.87
CA ILE A 39 -10.29 1.35 2.72
C ILE A 39 -10.44 2.57 3.62
N ASN A 40 -10.64 2.36 4.92
CA ASN A 40 -10.82 3.44 5.88
C ASN A 40 -9.47 4.01 6.35
N TYR A 41 -8.50 3.14 6.58
CA TYR A 41 -7.20 3.52 7.14
C TYR A 41 -6.04 2.86 6.41
N ILE A 42 -5.05 3.68 6.05
CA ILE A 42 -3.80 3.26 5.42
C ILE A 42 -2.65 3.81 6.26
N LYS A 43 -1.73 2.92 6.65
CA LYS A 43 -0.47 3.32 7.23
C LYS A 43 0.57 3.49 6.12
N VAL A 44 1.18 4.67 6.07
CA VAL A 44 2.18 5.01 5.07
C VAL A 44 3.55 5.10 5.74
N ARG A 45 4.55 4.48 5.13
CA ARG A 45 5.96 4.61 5.52
C ARG A 45 6.79 4.90 4.27
N ARG A 46 7.90 5.64 4.40
CA ARG A 46 8.91 5.64 3.33
C ARG A 46 9.52 4.24 3.26
N THR A 47 9.70 3.73 2.05
CA THR A 47 10.45 2.49 1.84
C THR A 47 11.86 2.72 2.37
N THR A 48 12.19 2.06 3.47
CA THR A 48 13.60 1.88 3.83
C THR A 48 14.16 0.93 2.80
N GLU A 49 14.91 1.42 1.81
CA GLU A 49 15.69 0.53 0.97
C GLU A 49 16.48 -0.40 1.92
N PRO A 50 16.52 -1.73 1.70
CA PRO A 50 17.76 -2.39 2.01
C PRO A 50 18.78 -1.72 1.09
N THR A 51 19.67 -0.90 1.64
CA THR A 51 20.85 -0.45 0.92
C THR A 51 21.42 -1.72 0.28
N LYS A 52 21.35 -1.83 -1.05
CA LYS A 52 22.15 -2.83 -1.75
C LYS A 52 23.58 -2.45 -1.39
N LYS A 53 24.15 -3.10 -0.38
CA LYS A 53 25.60 -3.18 -0.25
C LYS A 53 26.05 -3.79 -1.57
N GLN A 54 26.74 -2.97 -2.35
CA GLN A 54 27.51 -3.40 -3.49
C GLN A 54 28.32 -4.65 -3.11
N LEU A 55 28.22 -5.68 -3.94
CA LEU A 55 29.22 -6.73 -4.11
C LEU A 55 29.45 -6.85 -5.60
#